data_AF-A0AAW3JQJ0-F1
#
_entry.id   AF-A0AAW3JQJ0-F1
#
_cell.length_a   1.000
_cell.length_b   1.000
_cell.length_c   1.000
_cell.angle_alpha   90.00
_cell.angle_beta   90.00
_cell.angle_gamma   90.00
#
_symmetry.space_group_name_H-M   'P 1'
#
loop_
_entity.id
_entity.type
_entity.pdbx_description
1 polymer ?
#
loop_
_entity_poly.entity_id
_entity_poly.type
_entity_poly.pdbx_seq_one_letter_code
_entity_poly.pdbx_strand_id
1 'polypeptide(L)'
;MVLRNIKYSFQRITRGYCDKDLWNIDYWFMNLMPDMLQQFKDTKHGSPSCLGTEYVDEHGISCNDECHSEWDRILDNMIFLFREMNEETCQKKNPYQKEHDNILQEFEEKYGLFGEKLEEGKMNKFGRVLHFPSEIPEYKDIEKKYYAEEKALRQYREDCKNEALELFSKWFYSLWD
;
A
#
# COMPACT_ATOMS: atom_id res chain seq x y z
N MET A 1 18.07 21.26 -1.42
CA MET A 1 17.18 20.31 -0.70
C MET A 1 16.35 21.02 0.38
N VAL A 2 16.97 21.80 1.28
CA VAL A 2 16.29 22.49 2.41
C VAL A 2 15.18 23.46 1.97
N LEU A 3 15.44 24.38 1.03
CA LEU A 3 14.44 25.35 0.55
C LEU A 3 13.20 24.69 -0.07
N ARG A 4 13.39 23.55 -0.75
CA ARG A 4 12.30 22.78 -1.37
C ARG A 4 11.40 22.14 -0.32
N ASN A 5 11.98 21.65 0.77
CA ASN A 5 11.21 21.10 1.90
C ASN A 5 10.42 22.18 2.64
N ILE A 6 11.01 23.38 2.85
CA ILE A 6 10.31 24.52 3.47
C ILE A 6 9.10 24.94 2.64
N LYS A 7 9.25 25.05 1.31
CA LYS A 7 8.12 25.32 0.40
C LYS A 7 6.99 24.31 0.60
N TYR A 8 7.31 23.02 0.61
CA TYR A 8 6.29 21.97 0.75
C TYR A 8 5.60 22.00 2.10
N SER A 9 6.33 22.25 3.19
CA SER A 9 5.72 22.42 4.52
C SER A 9 4.75 23.60 4.55
N PHE A 10 5.15 24.74 3.99
CA PHE A 10 4.27 25.92 3.91
C PHE A 10 3.01 25.63 3.08
N GLN A 11 3.15 24.90 1.97
CA GLN A 11 1.99 24.46 1.19
C GLN A 11 1.06 23.57 2.03
N ARG A 12 1.55 22.55 2.73
CA ARG A 12 0.68 21.70 3.57
C ARG A 12 -0.05 22.49 4.66
N ILE A 13 0.60 23.48 5.27
CA ILE A 13 -0.03 24.36 6.27
C ILE A 13 -1.13 25.21 5.65
N THR A 14 -0.89 25.79 4.46
CA THR A 14 -1.82 26.74 3.83
C THR A 14 -2.98 26.09 3.10
N ARG A 15 -2.80 24.92 2.48
CA ARG A 15 -3.83 24.26 1.66
C ARG A 15 -4.15 22.81 2.03
N GLY A 16 -3.47 22.22 3.00
CA GLY A 16 -3.64 20.81 3.40
C GLY A 16 -2.81 19.79 2.61
N TYR A 17 -2.18 20.17 1.49
CA TYR A 17 -1.32 19.32 0.66
C TYR A 17 -0.18 20.12 0.00
N CYS A 18 0.83 19.48 -0.60
CA CYS A 18 1.93 20.15 -1.32
C CYS A 18 2.14 19.63 -2.74
N ASP A 19 2.95 20.31 -3.55
CA ASP A 19 3.07 19.97 -4.98
C ASP A 19 3.68 18.56 -5.18
N LYS A 20 4.46 18.10 -4.20
CA LYS A 20 5.01 16.74 -4.18
C LYS A 20 3.92 15.68 -3.97
N ASP A 21 2.91 15.98 -3.16
CA ASP A 21 1.80 15.05 -2.87
C ASP A 21 0.98 14.78 -4.15
N LEU A 22 1.02 15.69 -5.13
CA LEU A 22 0.37 15.53 -6.43
C LEU A 22 1.13 14.60 -7.40
N TRP A 23 2.41 14.27 -7.12
CA TRP A 23 3.17 13.38 -8.01
C TRP A 23 2.69 11.92 -7.92
N ASN A 24 2.13 11.54 -6.78
CA ASN A 24 1.59 10.22 -6.51
C ASN A 24 0.54 10.34 -5.39
N ILE A 25 -0.69 10.69 -5.78
CA ILE A 25 -1.80 10.98 -4.85
C ILE A 25 -2.22 9.72 -4.11
N ASP A 26 -2.24 8.59 -4.81
CA ASP A 26 -2.53 7.28 -4.24
C ASP A 26 -1.54 6.98 -3.11
N TYR A 27 -0.23 7.00 -3.37
CA TYR A 27 0.79 6.76 -2.33
C TYR A 27 0.72 7.77 -1.19
N TRP A 28 0.44 9.06 -1.45
CA TRP A 28 0.19 10.04 -0.38
C TRP A 28 -0.98 9.62 0.51
N PHE A 29 -2.10 9.23 -0.10
CA PHE A 29 -3.31 8.80 0.62
C PHE A 29 -3.07 7.53 1.42
N MET A 30 -2.42 6.51 0.83
CA MET A 30 -2.16 5.23 1.51
C MET A 30 -1.23 5.36 2.71
N ASN A 31 -0.33 6.35 2.72
CA ASN A 31 0.52 6.62 3.87
C ASN A 31 -0.18 7.47 4.93
N LEU A 32 -0.97 8.47 4.52
CA LEU A 32 -1.61 9.39 5.45
C LEU A 32 -2.78 8.74 6.21
N MET A 33 -3.66 8.04 5.52
CA MET A 33 -4.90 7.52 6.09
C MET A 33 -4.72 6.59 7.30
N PRO A 34 -3.85 5.55 7.27
CA PRO A 34 -3.70 4.68 8.42
C PRO A 34 -3.14 5.39 9.65
N ASP A 35 -2.28 6.40 9.46
CA ASP A 35 -1.74 7.20 10.57
C ASP A 35 -2.80 8.13 11.17
N MET A 36 -3.61 8.78 10.33
CA MET A 36 -4.74 9.59 10.78
C MET A 36 -5.78 8.75 11.54
N LEU A 37 -6.11 7.56 11.02
CA LEU A 37 -7.06 6.64 11.66
C LEU A 37 -6.53 6.10 12.99
N GLN A 38 -5.23 5.81 13.07
CA GLN A 38 -4.59 5.39 14.32
C GLN A 38 -4.66 6.50 15.36
N GLN A 39 -4.27 7.73 15.00
CA GLN A 39 -4.36 8.87 15.90
C GLN A 39 -5.80 9.14 16.34
N PHE A 40 -6.76 9.05 15.41
CA PHE A 40 -8.19 9.16 15.71
C PHE A 40 -8.63 8.09 16.73
N LYS A 41 -8.27 6.81 16.49
CA LYS A 41 -8.56 5.72 17.43
C LYS A 41 -7.99 5.98 18.82
N ASP A 42 -6.76 6.49 18.90
CA ASP A 42 -6.06 6.72 20.17
C ASP A 42 -6.60 7.92 20.94
N THR A 43 -7.26 8.86 20.26
CA THR A 43 -7.71 10.14 20.84
C THR A 43 -9.22 10.31 20.93
N LYS A 44 -9.99 9.39 20.33
CA LYS A 44 -11.45 9.48 20.31
C LYS A 44 -12.07 9.45 21.72
N HIS A 45 -13.07 10.28 21.92
CA HIS A 45 -13.99 10.34 23.05
C HIS A 45 -15.33 9.64 22.73
N GLY A 46 -15.70 9.52 21.44
CA GLY A 46 -16.98 8.98 21.01
C GLY A 46 -16.91 7.61 20.30
N SER A 47 -18.06 6.94 20.18
CA SER A 47 -18.26 5.79 19.30
C SER A 47 -19.69 5.80 18.74
N PRO A 48 -19.92 5.26 17.54
CA PRO A 48 -21.26 5.23 16.96
C PRO A 48 -22.27 4.49 17.85
N SER A 49 -23.38 5.15 18.18
CA SER A 49 -24.42 4.58 19.07
C SER A 49 -25.15 3.38 18.47
N CYS A 50 -25.03 3.16 17.15
CA CYS A 50 -25.59 2.00 16.47
C CYS A 50 -24.81 0.70 16.71
N LEU A 51 -23.66 0.77 17.38
CA LEU A 51 -22.83 -0.38 17.77
C LEU A 51 -23.15 -0.85 19.18
N GLY A 52 -22.84 -2.10 19.50
CA GLY A 52 -23.05 -2.68 20.82
C GLY A 52 -24.52 -2.92 21.19
N THR A 53 -24.72 -3.35 22.44
CA THR A 53 -26.04 -3.69 22.98
C THR A 53 -26.46 -2.68 24.03
N GLU A 54 -27.60 -2.02 23.82
CA GLU A 54 -28.19 -1.12 24.81
C GLU A 54 -28.79 -1.91 25.98
N TYR A 55 -28.53 -1.45 27.20
CA TYR A 55 -29.16 -1.96 28.41
C TYR A 55 -29.51 -0.81 29.37
N VAL A 56 -30.32 -1.11 30.38
CA VAL A 56 -30.65 -0.15 31.44
C VAL A 56 -29.99 -0.62 32.72
N ASP A 57 -29.22 0.25 33.36
CA ASP A 57 -28.53 -0.05 34.61
C ASP A 57 -29.49 -0.03 35.83
N GLU A 58 -28.96 -0.33 37.00
CA GLU A 58 -29.72 -0.33 38.26
C GLU A 58 -30.32 1.03 38.66
N HIS A 59 -29.85 2.13 38.04
CA HIS A 59 -30.33 3.49 38.26
C HIS A 59 -31.34 3.95 37.20
N GLY A 60 -31.68 3.09 36.23
CA GLY A 60 -32.57 3.45 35.13
C GLY A 60 -31.88 4.23 34.00
N ILE A 61 -30.56 4.25 33.96
CA ILE A 61 -29.75 4.94 32.95
C ILE A 61 -29.50 3.98 31.78
N SER A 62 -29.68 4.47 30.56
CA SER A 62 -29.35 3.72 29.34
C SER A 62 -27.83 3.71 29.13
N CYS A 63 -27.26 2.52 29.04
CA CYS A 63 -25.83 2.26 28.91
C CYS A 63 -25.55 1.36 27.70
N ASN A 64 -24.34 1.49 27.13
CA ASN A 64 -23.85 0.67 26.03
C ASN A 64 -22.32 0.61 26.07
N ASP A 65 -21.79 -0.30 26.87
CA ASP A 65 -20.36 -0.41 27.11
C ASP A 65 -19.62 -1.10 25.95
N GLU A 66 -20.35 -1.90 25.16
CA GLU A 66 -19.77 -2.71 24.07
C GLU A 66 -19.42 -1.86 22.84
N CYS A 67 -20.13 -0.74 22.61
CA CYS A 67 -19.99 0.09 21.41
C CYS A 67 -18.55 0.56 21.15
N HIS A 68 -17.80 0.90 22.20
CA HIS A 68 -16.42 1.36 22.09
C HIS A 68 -15.49 0.25 21.61
N SER A 69 -15.67 -0.96 22.12
CA SER A 69 -14.86 -2.12 21.76
C SER A 69 -15.13 -2.61 20.34
N GLU A 70 -16.38 -2.54 19.89
CA GLU A 70 -16.74 -2.85 18.51
C GLU A 70 -16.18 -1.81 17.54
N TRP A 71 -16.25 -0.53 17.92
CA TRP A 71 -15.69 0.55 17.12
C TRP A 71 -14.17 0.43 16.98
N ASP A 72 -13.46 0.09 18.07
CA ASP A 72 -12.02 -0.14 18.04
C ASP A 72 -11.63 -1.26 17.07
N ARG A 73 -12.41 -2.36 17.02
CA ARG A 73 -12.17 -3.46 16.08
C ARG A 73 -12.36 -3.04 14.62
N ILE A 74 -13.36 -2.21 14.36
CA ILE A 74 -13.62 -1.68 13.01
C ILE A 74 -12.47 -0.77 12.58
N LEU A 75 -12.03 0.13 13.46
CA LEU A 75 -10.88 1.01 13.20
C LEU A 75 -9.60 0.20 12.98
N ASP A 76 -9.34 -0.81 13.81
CA ASP A 76 -8.19 -1.72 13.63
C ASP A 76 -8.22 -2.41 12.27
N ASN A 77 -9.37 -2.93 11.84
CA ASN A 77 -9.48 -3.56 10.54
C ASN A 77 -9.23 -2.56 9.40
N MET A 78 -9.81 -1.36 9.49
CA MET A 78 -9.60 -0.31 8.50
C MET A 78 -8.11 0.08 8.41
N ILE A 79 -7.45 0.33 9.56
CA ILE A 79 -6.03 0.66 9.64
C ILE A 79 -5.18 -0.47 9.05
N PHE A 80 -5.48 -1.73 9.37
CA PHE A 80 -4.79 -2.89 8.84
C PHE A 80 -4.88 -2.95 7.32
N LEU A 81 -6.08 -2.83 6.74
CA LEU A 81 -6.28 -2.91 5.30
C LEU A 81 -5.60 -1.76 4.54
N PHE A 82 -5.63 -0.54 5.09
CA PHE A 82 -4.89 0.60 4.53
C PHE A 82 -3.37 0.38 4.52
N ARG A 83 -2.83 -0.30 5.55
CA ARG A 83 -1.41 -0.68 5.58
C ARG A 83 -1.09 -1.81 4.60
N GLU A 84 -1.98 -2.79 4.43
CA GLU A 84 -1.74 -3.93 3.55
C GLU A 84 -1.90 -3.60 2.06
N MET A 85 -2.72 -2.62 1.68
CA MET A 85 -2.85 -2.24 0.27
C MET A 85 -1.60 -1.50 -0.28
N ASN A 86 -0.79 -0.90 0.60
CA ASN A 86 0.45 -0.22 0.23
C ASN A 86 1.62 -1.22 0.14
N GLU A 87 2.30 -1.24 -1.01
CA GLU A 87 3.41 -2.17 -1.27
C GLU A 87 4.54 -2.11 -0.24
N GLU A 88 4.85 -0.93 0.28
CA GLU A 88 5.95 -0.76 1.23
C GLU A 88 5.59 -1.35 2.59
N THR A 89 4.39 -1.05 3.09
CA THR A 89 3.92 -1.47 4.43
C THR A 89 3.27 -2.85 4.45
N CYS A 90 2.88 -3.40 3.30
CA CYS A 90 2.29 -4.73 3.19
C CYS A 90 3.23 -5.79 3.77
N GLN A 91 2.69 -6.63 4.66
CA GLN A 91 3.43 -7.70 5.32
C GLN A 91 3.73 -8.86 4.38
N LYS A 92 2.91 -9.07 3.35
CA LYS A 92 3.14 -10.13 2.34
C LYS A 92 4.17 -9.67 1.32
N LYS A 93 5.30 -10.37 1.26
CA LYS A 93 6.38 -10.13 0.29
C LYS A 93 6.60 -11.35 -0.59
N ASN A 94 7.15 -11.12 -1.78
CA ASN A 94 7.43 -12.18 -2.73
C ASN A 94 8.60 -13.07 -2.23
N PRO A 95 8.38 -14.37 -1.96
CA PRO A 95 9.44 -15.28 -1.55
C PRO A 95 10.58 -15.39 -2.57
N TYR A 96 10.30 -15.14 -3.86
CA TYR A 96 11.29 -15.23 -4.94
C TYR A 96 12.04 -13.92 -5.19
N GLN A 97 11.78 -12.84 -4.43
CA GLN A 97 12.39 -11.53 -4.66
C GLN A 97 13.92 -11.62 -4.72
N LYS A 98 14.53 -12.25 -3.71
CA LYS A 98 15.99 -12.36 -3.62
C LYS A 98 16.59 -13.15 -4.79
N GLU A 99 15.92 -14.22 -5.22
CA GLU A 99 16.38 -15.02 -6.36
C GLU A 99 16.26 -14.24 -7.67
N HIS A 100 15.15 -13.53 -7.87
CA HIS A 100 14.95 -12.64 -9.00
C HIS A 100 15.99 -11.51 -9.06
N ASP A 101 16.30 -10.87 -7.92
CA ASP A 101 17.32 -9.82 -7.85
C ASP A 101 18.72 -10.35 -8.22
N ASN A 102 19.06 -11.56 -7.76
CA ASN A 102 20.32 -12.22 -8.15
C ASN A 102 20.35 -12.52 -9.65
N ILE A 103 19.24 -12.98 -10.24
CA ILE A 103 19.13 -13.25 -11.68
C ILE A 103 19.34 -11.97 -12.48
N LEU A 104 18.72 -10.86 -12.07
CA LEU A 104 18.91 -9.56 -12.72
C LEU A 104 20.37 -9.12 -12.68
N GLN A 105 21.04 -9.28 -11.53
CA GLN A 105 22.46 -8.96 -11.39
C GLN A 105 23.33 -9.84 -12.30
N GLU A 106 23.13 -11.16 -12.26
CA GLU A 106 23.89 -12.08 -13.13
C GLU A 106 23.65 -11.80 -14.62
N PHE A 107 22.41 -11.49 -15.00
CA PHE A 107 22.05 -11.15 -16.37
C PHE A 107 22.73 -9.86 -16.81
N GLU A 108 22.72 -8.82 -15.98
CA GLU A 108 23.40 -7.55 -16.26
C GLU A 108 24.92 -7.76 -16.41
N GLU A 109 25.54 -8.54 -15.53
CA GLU A 109 26.97 -8.86 -15.60
C GLU A 109 27.32 -9.63 -16.89
N LYS A 110 26.55 -10.67 -17.21
CA LYS A 110 26.80 -11.55 -18.37
C LYS A 110 26.48 -10.86 -19.70
N TYR A 111 25.31 -10.24 -19.80
CA TYR A 111 24.71 -9.80 -21.06
C TYR A 111 24.57 -8.27 -21.19
N GLY A 112 24.74 -7.51 -20.11
CA GLY A 112 24.44 -6.08 -20.05
C GLY A 112 23.01 -5.83 -19.56
N LEU A 113 22.72 -4.59 -19.14
CA LEU A 113 21.46 -4.20 -18.49
C LEU A 113 20.21 -4.62 -19.28
N PHE A 114 20.28 -4.59 -20.60
CA PHE A 114 19.21 -5.03 -21.49
C PHE A 114 19.69 -6.06 -22.51
N GLY A 115 20.69 -6.85 -22.12
CA GLY A 115 21.26 -7.91 -22.94
C GLY A 115 21.97 -7.42 -24.20
N GLU A 116 22.59 -6.24 -24.17
CA GLU A 116 23.30 -5.64 -25.30
C GLU A 116 24.34 -6.58 -25.94
N LYS A 117 24.98 -7.43 -25.13
CA LYS A 117 25.98 -8.41 -25.59
C LYS A 117 25.36 -9.59 -26.38
N LEU A 118 24.04 -9.79 -26.30
CA LEU A 118 23.32 -10.79 -27.12
C LEU A 118 23.13 -10.30 -28.57
N GLU A 119 23.24 -8.99 -28.80
CA GLU A 119 23.10 -8.34 -30.10
C GLU A 119 24.46 -8.04 -30.77
N GLU A 120 25.59 -8.26 -30.08
CA GLU A 120 26.94 -8.08 -30.63
C GLU A 120 27.14 -8.96 -31.88
N GLY A 121 27.13 -8.33 -33.06
CA GLY A 121 27.25 -8.98 -34.37
C GLY A 121 26.00 -8.91 -35.25
N LYS A 122 24.84 -8.50 -34.71
CA LYS A 122 23.60 -8.28 -35.47
C LYS A 122 23.31 -6.79 -35.57
N MET A 123 23.91 -6.11 -36.55
CA MET A 123 23.56 -4.72 -36.86
C MET A 123 22.18 -4.66 -37.50
N ASN A 124 21.14 -4.52 -36.69
CA ASN A 124 19.79 -4.31 -37.17
C ASN A 124 19.57 -2.83 -37.51
N LYS A 125 19.12 -2.52 -38.74
CA LYS A 125 18.95 -1.14 -39.24
C LYS A 125 17.85 -0.34 -38.51
N PHE A 126 17.13 -0.96 -37.56
CA PHE A 126 15.89 -0.45 -36.97
C PHE A 126 15.93 -0.20 -35.46
N GLY A 127 17.11 -0.20 -34.83
CA GLY A 127 17.28 0.09 -33.39
C GLY A 127 17.72 -1.13 -32.58
N ARG A 128 18.06 -0.90 -31.30
CA ARG A 128 18.47 -1.95 -30.35
C ARG A 128 17.24 -2.72 -29.85
N VAL A 129 17.29 -4.05 -29.88
CA VAL A 129 16.31 -4.92 -29.23
C VAL A 129 16.68 -5.04 -27.74
N LEU A 130 15.69 -4.95 -26.85
CA LEU A 130 15.88 -5.17 -25.42
C LEU A 130 15.67 -6.65 -25.11
N HIS A 131 16.63 -7.26 -24.42
CA HIS A 131 16.56 -8.64 -23.96
C HIS A 131 16.39 -8.71 -22.45
N PHE A 132 15.65 -9.72 -21.98
CA PHE A 132 15.33 -9.91 -20.57
C PHE A 132 15.67 -11.33 -20.08
N PRO A 133 15.93 -11.52 -18.77
CA PRO A 133 16.27 -12.83 -18.22
C PRO A 133 15.26 -13.92 -18.58
N SER A 134 13.96 -13.59 -18.64
CA SER A 134 12.87 -14.51 -18.98
C SER A 134 13.02 -15.20 -20.35
N GLU A 135 13.82 -14.65 -21.27
CA GLU A 135 14.11 -15.24 -22.59
C GLU A 135 15.17 -16.35 -22.51
N ILE A 136 15.98 -16.35 -21.46
CA ILE A 136 17.06 -17.32 -21.22
C ILE A 136 16.48 -18.54 -20.51
N PRO A 137 16.65 -19.77 -21.05
CA PRO A 137 16.10 -20.99 -20.45
C PRO A 137 16.52 -21.20 -18.98
N GLU A 138 17.72 -20.76 -18.60
CA GLU A 138 18.26 -20.86 -17.24
C GLU A 138 17.43 -20.10 -16.20
N TYR A 139 16.90 -18.92 -16.58
CA TYR A 139 16.19 -18.01 -15.66
C TYR A 139 14.67 -18.12 -15.76
N LYS A 140 14.17 -18.67 -16.88
CA LYS A 140 12.76 -18.71 -17.24
C LYS A 140 11.83 -19.25 -16.15
N ASP A 141 12.22 -20.31 -15.46
CA ASP A 141 11.36 -20.95 -14.46
C ASP A 141 11.22 -20.11 -13.18
N ILE A 142 12.31 -19.47 -12.73
CA ILE A 142 12.28 -18.58 -11.56
C ILE A 142 11.55 -17.29 -11.89
N GLU A 143 11.84 -16.68 -13.04
CA GLU A 143 11.12 -15.50 -13.55
C GLU A 143 9.62 -15.76 -13.58
N LYS A 144 9.19 -16.90 -14.13
CA LYS A 144 7.77 -17.27 -14.18
C LYS A 144 7.14 -17.38 -12.80
N LYS A 145 7.83 -17.98 -11.82
CA LYS A 145 7.34 -18.10 -10.44
C LYS A 145 7.25 -16.73 -9.77
N TYR A 146 8.29 -15.91 -9.92
CA TYR A 146 8.34 -14.55 -9.38
C TYR A 146 7.16 -13.71 -9.89
N TYR A 147 6.92 -13.66 -11.21
CA TYR A 147 5.83 -12.87 -11.77
C TYR A 147 4.44 -13.43 -11.45
N ALA A 148 4.31 -14.75 -11.31
CA ALA A 148 3.05 -15.36 -10.87
C ALA A 148 2.70 -14.92 -9.44
N GLU A 149 3.70 -14.89 -8.55
CA GLU A 149 3.55 -14.46 -7.18
C GLU A 149 3.34 -12.94 -7.07
N GLU A 150 4.05 -12.12 -7.86
CA GLU A 150 3.81 -10.68 -7.96
C GLU A 150 2.37 -10.37 -8.40
N LYS A 151 1.83 -11.15 -9.33
CA LYS A 151 0.44 -11.03 -9.75
C LYS A 151 -0.53 -11.37 -8.61
N ALA A 152 -0.25 -12.41 -7.85
CA ALA A 152 -1.06 -12.78 -6.68
C ALA A 152 -1.00 -11.70 -5.58
N LEU A 153 0.19 -11.17 -5.28
CA LEU A 153 0.38 -10.07 -4.33
C LEU A 153 -0.29 -8.77 -4.80
N ARG A 154 -0.26 -8.48 -6.10
CA ARG A 154 -1.00 -7.33 -6.65
C ARG A 154 -2.50 -7.49 -6.46
N GLN A 155 -3.04 -8.69 -6.73
CA GLN A 155 -4.46 -8.95 -6.51
C GLN A 155 -4.83 -8.82 -5.03
N TYR A 156 -4.01 -9.37 -4.13
CA TYR A 156 -4.20 -9.24 -2.69
C TYR A 156 -4.28 -7.76 -2.24
N ARG A 157 -3.34 -6.93 -2.71
CA ARG A 157 -3.32 -5.49 -2.40
C ARG A 157 -4.55 -4.77 -2.95
N GLU A 158 -4.99 -5.14 -4.16
CA GLU A 158 -6.21 -4.61 -4.78
C GLU A 158 -7.46 -4.99 -3.97
N ASP A 159 -7.53 -6.22 -3.49
CA ASP A 159 -8.64 -6.69 -2.64
C ASP A 159 -8.64 -5.94 -1.29
N CYS A 160 -7.47 -5.78 -0.65
CA CYS A 160 -7.34 -4.98 0.57
C CYS A 160 -7.78 -3.53 0.36
N LYS A 161 -7.42 -2.91 -0.78
CA LYS A 161 -7.87 -1.55 -1.12
C LYS A 161 -9.38 -1.47 -1.23
N ASN A 162 -10.00 -2.43 -1.93
CA ASN A 162 -11.44 -2.43 -2.12
C ASN A 162 -12.18 -2.61 -0.78
N GLU A 163 -11.72 -3.53 0.07
CA GLU A 163 -12.28 -3.74 1.40
C GLU A 163 -12.07 -2.52 2.33
N ALA A 164 -10.88 -1.91 2.29
CA ALA A 164 -10.59 -0.69 3.04
C ALA A 164 -11.55 0.45 2.66
N LEU A 165 -11.77 0.66 1.36
CA LEU A 165 -12.65 1.72 0.86
C LEU A 165 -14.13 1.41 1.11
N GLU A 166 -14.54 0.15 1.11
CA GLU A 166 -15.90 -0.26 1.48
C GLU A 166 -16.17 0.05 2.96
N LEU A 167 -15.27 -0.35 3.85
CA LEU A 167 -15.35 -0.04 5.28
C LEU A 167 -15.31 1.47 5.54
N PHE A 168 -14.39 2.17 4.87
CA PHE A 168 -14.26 3.62 4.97
C PHE A 168 -15.53 4.33 4.51
N SER A 169 -16.12 3.89 3.39
CA SER A 169 -17.39 4.42 2.88
C SER A 169 -18.55 4.18 3.85
N LYS A 170 -18.66 2.96 4.41
CA LYS A 170 -19.70 2.60 5.38
C LYS A 170 -19.67 3.48 6.63
N TRP A 171 -18.46 3.75 7.14
CA TRP A 171 -18.27 4.47 8.40
C TRP A 171 -17.85 5.92 8.22
N PHE A 172 -17.96 6.46 7.00
CA PHE A 172 -17.45 7.79 6.67
C PHE A 172 -17.98 8.89 7.60
N TYR A 173 -19.28 8.88 7.88
CA TYR A 173 -19.94 9.84 8.78
C TYR A 173 -19.82 9.50 10.27
N SER A 174 -18.99 8.51 10.61
CA SER A 174 -18.67 8.08 11.97
C SER A 174 -17.22 8.34 12.34
N LEU A 175 -16.40 8.83 11.40
CA LEU A 175 -15.02 9.26 11.62
C LEU A 175 -14.97 10.71 12.14
N TRP A 176 -15.72 10.98 13.20
CA TRP A 176 -15.73 12.26 13.92
C TRP A 176 -15.52 11.99 15.41
N ASP A 177 -15.01 13.00 16.09
CA ASP A 177 -14.86 13.04 17.53
C ASP A 177 -15.29 14.40 18.08
#